data_AF-A0A365T3R4-F1
#
_entry.id   AF-A0A365T3R4-F1
#
_cell.length_a   1.000
_cell.length_b   1.000
_cell.length_c   1.000
_cell.angle_alpha   90.00
_cell.angle_beta   90.00
_cell.angle_gamma   90.00
#
_symmetry.space_group_name_H-M   'P 1'
#
loop_
_entity.id
_entity.type
_entity.pdbx_description
1 polymer ?
#
loop_
_entity_poly.entity_id
_entity_poly.type
_entity_poly.pdbx_seq_one_letter_code
_entity_poly.pdbx_strand_id
1 'polypeptide(L)'
;MLKIRCVDTITEENHLADEEDYKEITEDTRLEDRAHFELVFPLIYGLGGRLPNDIRDFADRASCPDADLPDDPTPENILEVLLEAERCAIRTWIEVCDMMQGKDPRTYDMAQRVLNEEIDHEAWFIELLSKERDDEINPAGHFVRGEPGDAPYLTNNRFNDSS
;
A
#
# COMPACT_ATOMS: atom_id res chain seq x y z
N MET A 1 -3.06 -0.21 -6.61
CA MET A 1 -3.13 -1.05 -7.84
C MET A 1 -1.87 -0.97 -8.68
N LEU A 2 -1.28 0.21 -8.89
CA LEU A 2 -0.02 0.34 -9.64
C LEU A 2 1.19 -0.26 -8.90
N LYS A 3 1.26 -0.11 -7.57
CA LYS A 3 2.25 -0.78 -6.70
C LYS A 3 2.20 -2.31 -6.79
N ILE A 4 0.99 -2.87 -6.85
CA ILE A 4 0.76 -4.32 -6.88
C ILE A 4 1.49 -4.97 -8.06
N ARG A 5 1.46 -4.32 -9.22
CA ARG A 5 2.12 -4.82 -10.44
C ARG A 5 3.65 -4.87 -10.30
N CYS A 6 4.25 -3.88 -9.62
CA CYS A 6 5.69 -3.87 -9.34
C CYS A 6 6.07 -5.09 -8.52
N VAL A 7 5.37 -5.32 -7.40
CA VAL A 7 5.63 -6.43 -6.48
C VAL A 7 5.38 -7.79 -7.13
N ASP A 8 4.33 -7.94 -7.93
CA ASP A 8 4.08 -9.16 -8.70
C ASP A 8 5.30 -9.47 -9.62
N THR A 9 5.84 -8.46 -10.29
CA THR A 9 7.00 -8.64 -11.19
C THR A 9 8.29 -8.93 -10.43
N ILE A 10 8.51 -8.26 -9.28
CA ILE A 10 9.63 -8.55 -8.35
C ILE A 10 9.62 -10.01 -7.92
N THR A 11 8.43 -10.54 -7.62
CA THR A 11 8.23 -11.92 -7.16
C THR A 11 8.43 -12.93 -8.28
N GLU A 12 7.91 -12.66 -9.48
CA GLU A 12 8.05 -13.55 -10.65
C GLU A 12 9.51 -13.65 -11.13
N GLU A 13 10.24 -12.53 -11.14
CA GLU A 13 11.65 -12.48 -11.59
C GLU A 13 12.65 -12.77 -10.47
N ASN A 14 12.16 -12.92 -9.23
CA ASN A 14 12.92 -13.29 -8.03
C ASN A 14 14.08 -12.32 -7.72
N HIS A 15 13.88 -11.01 -7.92
CA HIS A 15 14.90 -9.97 -7.68
C HIS A 15 15.32 -9.83 -6.21
N LEU A 16 14.47 -10.29 -5.28
CA LEU A 16 14.73 -10.29 -3.83
C LEU A 16 15.03 -11.71 -3.30
N ALA A 17 15.56 -12.60 -4.16
CA ALA A 17 15.70 -14.04 -3.89
C ALA A 17 16.27 -14.39 -2.51
N ASP A 18 17.32 -13.68 -2.12
CA ASP A 18 18.12 -13.95 -0.92
C ASP A 18 17.66 -13.13 0.31
N GLU A 19 16.67 -12.24 0.13
CA GLU A 19 16.17 -11.31 1.15
C GLU A 19 14.73 -11.68 1.58
N GLU A 20 14.61 -12.69 2.44
CA GLU A 20 13.31 -13.21 2.88
C GLU A 20 12.46 -12.13 3.58
N ASP A 21 13.08 -11.31 4.44
CA ASP A 21 12.43 -10.19 5.13
C ASP A 21 11.82 -9.19 4.11
N TYR A 22 12.50 -8.96 2.98
CA TYR A 22 12.05 -7.98 1.99
C TYR A 22 10.85 -8.53 1.21
N LYS A 23 10.88 -9.82 0.87
CA LYS A 23 9.74 -10.51 0.24
C LYS A 23 8.50 -10.49 1.12
N GLU A 24 8.66 -10.76 2.41
CA GLU A 24 7.54 -10.74 3.37
C GLU A 24 6.90 -9.35 3.43
N ILE A 25 7.69 -8.30 3.68
CA ILE A 25 7.19 -6.93 3.79
C ILE A 25 6.58 -6.43 2.48
N THR A 26 7.22 -6.70 1.34
CA THR A 26 6.68 -6.28 0.04
C THR A 26 5.37 -6.98 -0.29
N GLU A 27 5.22 -8.26 0.06
CA GLU A 27 3.98 -9.01 -0.13
C GLU A 27 2.88 -8.54 0.83
N ASP A 28 3.21 -8.28 2.10
CA ASP A 28 2.25 -7.74 3.07
C ASP A 28 1.70 -6.38 2.63
N THR A 29 2.59 -5.44 2.28
CA THR A 29 2.19 -4.14 1.71
C THR A 29 1.28 -4.35 0.50
N ARG A 30 1.61 -5.26 -0.42
CA ARG A 30 0.81 -5.55 -1.62
C ARG A 30 -0.61 -6.05 -1.27
N LEU A 31 -0.72 -6.93 -0.29
CA LEU A 31 -1.99 -7.48 0.17
C LEU A 31 -2.85 -6.43 0.90
N GLU A 32 -2.23 -5.58 1.71
CA GLU A 32 -2.90 -4.44 2.36
C GLU A 32 -3.39 -3.41 1.34
N ASP A 33 -2.57 -3.08 0.33
CA ASP A 33 -2.92 -2.20 -0.81
C ASP A 33 -4.17 -2.68 -1.56
N ARG A 34 -4.30 -4.01 -1.72
CA ARG A 34 -5.50 -4.64 -2.29
C ARG A 34 -6.69 -4.46 -1.36
N ALA A 35 -6.52 -4.65 -0.06
CA ALA A 35 -7.58 -4.46 0.92
C ALA A 35 -8.06 -3.00 0.96
N HIS A 36 -7.16 -2.01 0.79
CA HIS A 36 -7.54 -0.60 0.62
C HIS A 36 -8.48 -0.42 -0.57
N PHE A 37 -8.12 -0.98 -1.72
CA PHE A 37 -8.96 -0.91 -2.91
C PHE A 37 -10.33 -1.55 -2.69
N GLU A 38 -10.38 -2.74 -2.09
CA GLU A 38 -11.63 -3.46 -1.78
C GLU A 38 -12.52 -2.72 -0.79
N LEU A 39 -11.94 -1.94 0.13
CA LEU A 39 -12.67 -1.10 1.07
C LEU A 39 -13.29 0.13 0.38
N VAL A 40 -12.53 0.78 -0.51
CA VAL A 40 -12.90 2.04 -1.17
C VAL A 40 -13.89 1.80 -2.31
N PHE A 41 -13.73 0.69 -3.03
CA PHE A 41 -14.54 0.33 -4.19
C PHE A 41 -16.06 0.41 -3.93
N PRO A 42 -16.65 -0.29 -2.93
CA PRO A 42 -18.08 -0.21 -2.67
C PRO A 42 -18.54 1.18 -2.23
N LEU A 43 -17.67 1.96 -1.57
CA LEU A 43 -17.99 3.32 -1.14
C LEU A 43 -18.18 4.26 -2.33
N ILE A 44 -17.32 4.18 -3.36
CA ILE A 44 -17.44 4.97 -4.60
C ILE A 44 -18.84 4.78 -5.20
N TYR A 45 -19.30 3.53 -5.34
CA TYR A 45 -20.62 3.23 -5.88
C TYR A 45 -21.75 3.65 -4.94
N GLY A 46 -21.55 3.51 -3.63
CA GLY A 46 -22.50 3.92 -2.60
C GLY A 46 -22.76 5.43 -2.57
N LEU A 47 -21.74 6.23 -2.91
CA LEU A 47 -21.84 7.70 -3.06
C LEU A 47 -22.39 8.12 -4.44
N GLY A 48 -22.79 7.17 -5.29
CA GLY A 48 -23.30 7.44 -6.64
C GLY A 48 -22.21 7.59 -7.71
N GLY A 49 -20.93 7.42 -7.34
CA GLY A 49 -19.81 7.37 -8.26
C GLY A 49 -19.80 6.11 -9.12
N ARG A 50 -18.95 6.13 -10.16
CA ARG A 50 -18.74 5.03 -11.09
C ARG A 50 -17.27 5.01 -11.51
N LEU A 51 -16.68 3.82 -11.56
CA LEU A 51 -15.40 3.64 -12.22
C LEU A 51 -15.57 3.62 -13.74
N PRO A 52 -14.54 4.02 -14.50
CA PRO A 52 -14.49 3.79 -15.95
C PRO A 52 -14.64 2.31 -16.28
N ASN A 53 -15.28 2.01 -17.41
CA ASN A 53 -15.40 0.63 -17.90
C ASN A 53 -14.13 0.16 -18.62
N ASP A 54 -13.33 1.09 -19.16
CA ASP A 54 -12.04 0.77 -19.75
C ASP A 54 -10.96 0.83 -18.65
N ILE A 55 -10.12 -0.19 -18.61
CA ILE A 55 -9.08 -0.32 -17.58
C ILE A 55 -7.98 0.74 -17.74
N ARG A 56 -7.72 1.20 -18.97
CA ARG A 56 -6.75 2.28 -19.23
C ARG A 56 -7.30 3.60 -18.75
N ASP A 57 -8.59 3.88 -19.03
CA ASP A 57 -9.26 5.08 -18.51
C ASP A 57 -9.29 5.11 -16.96
N PHE A 58 -9.28 3.94 -16.31
CA PHE A 58 -9.15 3.85 -14.85
C PHE A 58 -7.71 4.11 -14.39
N ALA A 59 -6.72 3.48 -15.03
CA ALA A 59 -5.31 3.66 -14.72
C ALA A 59 -4.82 5.10 -14.94
N ASP A 60 -5.26 5.75 -16.02
CA ASP A 60 -4.91 7.13 -16.38
C ASP A 60 -5.43 8.17 -15.36
N ARG A 61 -6.27 7.77 -14.41
CA ARG A 61 -6.76 8.61 -13.32
C ARG A 61 -5.98 8.46 -12.02
N ALA A 62 -4.95 7.62 -11.99
CA ALA A 62 -4.11 7.48 -10.82
C ALA A 62 -3.40 8.80 -10.51
N SER A 63 -3.37 9.17 -9.23
CA SER A 63 -2.63 10.35 -8.76
C SER A 63 -1.12 10.13 -8.73
N CYS A 64 -0.70 8.86 -8.72
CA CYS A 64 0.69 8.45 -8.62
C CYS A 64 1.19 7.90 -9.95
N PRO A 65 2.48 8.11 -10.27
CA PRO A 65 3.10 7.42 -11.40
C PRO A 65 3.07 5.90 -11.18
N ASP A 66 3.19 5.16 -12.27
CA ASP A 66 3.37 3.71 -12.23
C ASP A 66 4.67 3.39 -11.46
N ALA A 67 4.58 2.45 -10.51
CA ALA A 67 5.75 1.88 -9.88
C ALA A 67 6.28 0.79 -10.81
N ASP A 68 7.21 1.14 -11.68
CA ASP A 68 7.89 0.21 -12.58
C ASP A 68 9.17 -0.33 -11.93
N LEU A 69 9.57 -1.54 -12.32
CA LEU A 69 10.90 -2.04 -11.99
C LEU A 69 11.97 -1.07 -12.52
N PRO A 70 12.99 -0.72 -11.70
CA PRO A 70 14.08 0.13 -12.17
C PRO A 70 14.92 -0.62 -13.22
N ASP A 71 15.57 0.14 -14.11
CA ASP A 71 16.44 -0.42 -15.17
C ASP A 71 17.55 -1.33 -14.61
N ASP A 72 18.03 -1.01 -13.40
CA ASP A 72 18.97 -1.81 -12.61
C ASP A 72 18.26 -2.30 -11.33
N PRO A 73 17.68 -3.53 -11.33
CA PRO A 73 16.83 -4.03 -10.25
C PRO A 73 17.61 -4.57 -9.06
N THR A 74 18.47 -3.74 -8.46
CA THR A 74 19.08 -4.05 -7.16
C THR A 74 18.04 -3.92 -6.03
N PRO A 75 18.23 -4.62 -4.89
CA PRO A 75 17.34 -4.46 -3.74
C PRO A 75 17.18 -2.99 -3.31
N GLU A 76 18.28 -2.23 -3.25
CA GLU A 76 18.27 -0.79 -2.96
C GLU A 76 17.36 -0.02 -3.92
N ASN A 77 17.55 -0.17 -5.24
CA ASN A 77 16.76 0.57 -6.24
C ASN A 77 15.28 0.16 -6.22
N ILE A 78 14.99 -1.11 -5.96
CA ILE A 78 13.61 -1.61 -5.82
C ILE A 78 12.95 -0.97 -4.59
N LEU A 79 13.63 -0.97 -3.44
CA LEU A 79 13.14 -0.37 -2.20
C LEU A 79 12.92 1.14 -2.35
N GLU A 80 13.76 1.85 -3.12
CA GLU A 80 13.56 3.27 -3.44
C GLU A 80 12.27 3.50 -4.25
N VAL A 81 12.01 2.66 -5.26
CA VAL A 81 10.76 2.75 -6.06
C VAL A 81 9.53 2.54 -5.18
N LEU A 82 9.57 1.52 -4.31
CA LEU A 82 8.44 1.21 -3.42
C LEU A 82 8.23 2.32 -2.39
N LEU A 83 9.30 2.83 -1.78
CA LEU A 83 9.25 3.96 -0.85
C LEU A 83 8.63 5.21 -1.48
N GLU A 84 9.01 5.56 -2.71
CA GLU A 84 8.41 6.70 -3.40
C GLU A 84 6.94 6.48 -3.76
N ALA A 85 6.56 5.24 -4.04
CA ALA A 85 5.16 4.89 -4.24
C ALA A 85 4.33 5.08 -2.96
N GLU A 86 4.83 4.65 -1.80
CA GLU A 86 4.18 4.89 -0.49
C GLU A 86 4.03 6.38 -0.19
N ARG A 87 5.10 7.16 -0.38
CA ARG A 87 5.07 8.62 -0.21
C ARG A 87 4.02 9.29 -1.08
N CYS A 88 3.82 8.80 -2.30
CA CYS A 88 2.77 9.31 -3.17
C CYS A 88 1.36 8.97 -2.68
N ALA A 89 1.17 7.74 -2.22
CA ALA A 89 -0.11 7.30 -1.67
C ALA A 89 -0.47 8.07 -0.40
N ILE A 90 0.48 8.29 0.52
CA ILE A 90 0.31 9.14 1.71
C ILE A 90 -0.20 10.54 1.33
N ARG A 91 0.42 11.21 0.35
CA ARG A 91 -0.04 12.54 -0.12
C ARG A 91 -1.48 12.48 -0.62
N THR A 92 -1.80 11.46 -1.42
CA THR A 92 -3.15 11.26 -1.97
C THR A 92 -4.18 11.05 -0.87
N TRP A 93 -3.87 10.24 0.14
CA TRP A 93 -4.78 9.98 1.26
C TRP A 93 -4.95 11.15 2.21
N ILE A 94 -3.91 11.97 2.40
CA ILE A 94 -4.02 13.27 3.10
C ILE A 94 -5.02 14.17 2.38
N GLU A 95 -4.91 14.30 1.05
CA GLU A 95 -5.86 15.11 0.27
C GLU A 95 -7.30 14.60 0.40
N VAL A 96 -7.51 13.28 0.42
CA VAL A 96 -8.85 12.69 0.65
C VAL A 96 -9.35 13.01 2.06
N CYS A 97 -8.50 12.89 3.08
CA CYS A 97 -8.85 13.27 4.45
C CYS A 97 -9.28 14.74 4.52
N ASP A 98 -8.49 15.66 3.96
CA ASP A 98 -8.78 17.10 3.96
C ASP A 98 -10.08 17.42 3.20
N MET A 99 -10.33 16.74 2.08
CA MET A 99 -11.57 16.92 1.33
C MET A 99 -12.80 16.52 2.14
N MET A 100 -12.71 15.44 2.92
CA MET A 100 -13.84 14.82 3.61
C MET A 100 -14.06 15.34 5.03
N GLN A 101 -13.05 15.97 5.63
CA GLN A 101 -13.11 16.49 6.99
C GLN A 101 -14.33 17.42 7.17
N GLY A 102 -15.17 17.09 8.16
CA GLY A 102 -16.38 17.83 8.46
C GLY A 102 -17.53 17.72 7.44
N LYS A 103 -17.35 16.97 6.34
CA LYS A 103 -18.36 16.79 5.28
C LYS A 103 -18.96 15.39 5.29
N ASP A 104 -18.12 14.37 5.38
CA ASP A 104 -18.55 12.98 5.44
C ASP A 104 -17.70 12.22 6.46
N PRO A 105 -18.21 12.03 7.69
CA PRO A 105 -17.45 11.37 8.75
C PRO A 105 -17.17 9.90 8.45
N ARG A 106 -17.99 9.22 7.63
CA ARG A 106 -17.77 7.82 7.27
C ARG A 106 -16.60 7.70 6.29
N THR A 107 -16.60 8.54 5.25
CA THR A 107 -15.50 8.55 4.27
C THR A 107 -14.21 9.05 4.90
N TYR A 108 -14.28 10.04 5.79
CA TYR A 108 -13.12 10.54 6.54
C TYR A 108 -12.51 9.47 7.47
N ASP A 109 -13.33 8.74 8.23
CA ASP A 109 -12.86 7.63 9.07
C ASP A 109 -12.18 6.54 8.24
N MET A 110 -12.77 6.16 7.10
CA MET A 110 -12.16 5.20 6.18
C MET A 110 -10.81 5.70 5.63
N ALA A 111 -10.76 6.94 5.14
CA ALA A 111 -9.53 7.51 4.57
C ALA A 111 -8.40 7.60 5.60
N GLN A 112 -8.70 7.94 6.86
CA GLN A 112 -7.70 7.95 7.93
C GLN A 112 -7.13 6.56 8.24
N ARG A 113 -7.95 5.51 8.17
CA ARG A 113 -7.47 4.13 8.40
C ARG A 113 -6.48 3.71 7.33
N VAL A 114 -6.81 3.98 6.06
CA VAL A 114 -5.90 3.71 4.94
C VAL A 114 -4.62 4.54 5.08
N LEU A 115 -4.74 5.84 5.38
CA LEU A 115 -3.60 6.72 5.60
C LEU A 115 -2.64 6.20 6.68
N ASN A 116 -3.16 5.65 7.78
CA ASN A 116 -2.30 5.09 8.83
C ASN A 116 -1.51 3.88 8.33
N GLU A 117 -2.12 3.00 7.53
CA GLU A 117 -1.42 1.85 6.95
C GLU A 117 -0.35 2.27 5.94
N GLU A 118 -0.62 3.28 5.11
CA GLU A 118 0.36 3.82 4.15
C GLU A 118 1.56 4.49 4.87
N ILE A 119 1.33 5.10 6.03
CA ILE A 119 2.41 5.63 6.90
C ILE A 119 3.24 4.49 7.50
N ASP A 120 2.60 3.40 7.92
CA ASP A 120 3.31 2.20 8.39
C ASP A 120 4.16 1.59 7.26
N HIS A 121 3.61 1.48 6.04
CA HIS A 121 4.33 0.99 4.87
C HIS A 121 5.56 1.85 4.54
N GLU A 122 5.43 3.19 4.55
CA GLU A 122 6.58 4.09 4.38
C GLU A 122 7.65 3.81 5.42
N ALA A 123 7.26 3.67 6.69
CA ALA A 123 8.20 3.42 7.77
C ALA A 123 8.93 2.07 7.58
N TRP A 124 8.23 1.02 7.16
CA TRP A 124 8.83 -0.29 6.88
C TRP A 124 9.83 -0.23 5.72
N PHE A 125 9.51 0.47 4.63
CA PHE A 125 10.48 0.62 3.53
C PHE A 125 11.68 1.50 3.89
N ILE A 126 11.51 2.50 4.77
CA ILE A 126 12.65 3.26 5.31
C ILE A 126 13.57 2.35 6.11
N GLU A 127 13.02 1.46 6.94
CA GLU A 127 13.79 0.48 7.72
C GLU A 127 14.59 -0.44 6.78
N LEU A 128 13.94 -1.05 5.79
CA LEU A 128 14.59 -1.94 4.83
C LEU A 128 15.67 -1.22 4.01
N LEU A 129 15.36 -0.02 3.50
CA LEU A 129 16.32 0.75 2.70
C LEU A 129 17.52 1.21 3.54
N SER A 130 17.34 1.54 4.81
CA SER A 130 18.44 1.92 5.71
C SER A 130 19.35 0.71 6.02
N LYS A 131 18.74 -0.47 6.21
CA LYS A 131 19.50 -1.73 6.38
C LYS A 131 20.31 -2.05 5.12
N GLU A 132 19.70 -1.96 3.95
CA GLU A 132 20.33 -2.29 2.66
C GLU A 132 21.47 -1.32 2.32
N ARG A 133 21.20 -0.02 2.39
CA ARG A 133 22.14 1.02 1.94
C ARG A 133 23.22 1.34 2.96
N ASP A 134 22.84 1.42 4.24
CA ASP A 134 23.66 2.01 5.28
C ASP A 134 24.13 0.99 6.35
N ASP A 135 23.69 -0.28 6.28
CA ASP A 135 23.88 -1.32 7.32
C ASP A 135 23.34 -0.86 8.70
N GLU A 136 22.34 0.03 8.69
CA GLU A 136 21.71 0.60 9.88
C GLU A 136 20.30 0.04 10.07
N ILE A 137 20.04 -0.57 11.24
CA ILE A 137 18.70 -1.01 11.63
C ILE A 137 17.98 0.14 12.34
N ASN A 138 17.01 0.73 11.66
CA ASN A 138 16.09 1.72 12.24
C ASN A 138 14.70 1.10 12.42
N PRO A 139 14.37 0.55 13.61
CA PRO A 139 13.14 -0.20 13.81
C PRO A 139 11.92 0.69 13.64
N ALA A 140 11.18 0.48 12.55
CA ALA A 140 9.94 1.18 12.23
C ALA A 140 8.72 0.65 13.00
N GLY A 141 8.90 -0.42 13.78
CA GLY A 141 7.79 -1.10 14.44
C GLY A 141 7.00 -1.99 13.49
N HIS A 142 7.65 -2.51 12.44
CA HIS A 142 7.12 -3.63 11.68
C HIS A 142 6.97 -4.84 12.63
N PHE A 143 5.78 -5.03 13.18
CA PHE A 143 5.42 -6.27 13.85
C PHE A 143 4.76 -7.15 12.80
N VAL A 144 5.22 -8.40 12.67
CA VAL A 144 4.49 -9.43 11.91
C VAL A 144 3.03 -9.36 12.37
N ARG A 145 2.16 -8.87 11.49
CA ARG A 145 0.73 -8.85 11.72
C ARG A 145 0.27 -10.31 11.59
N GLY A 146 -0.67 -10.74 12.43
CA GLY A 146 -0.80 -12.16 12.79
C GLY A 146 -0.86 -13.14 11.61
N GLU A 147 -1.46 -12.72 10.50
CA GLU A 147 -1.45 -13.41 9.20
C GLU A 147 -0.97 -12.43 8.10
N PRO A 148 -0.33 -12.92 7.02
CA PRO A 148 0.11 -12.06 5.92
C PRO A 148 -1.01 -11.22 5.33
N GLY A 149 -0.75 -9.92 5.15
CA GLY A 149 -1.73 -8.93 4.69
C GLY A 149 -2.83 -8.58 5.69
N ASP A 150 -2.66 -8.88 6.98
CA ASP A 150 -3.58 -8.42 8.02
C ASP A 150 -3.54 -6.89 8.13
N ALA A 151 -4.67 -6.25 7.84
CA ALA A 151 -4.86 -4.80 7.81
C ALA A 151 -5.64 -4.35 9.07
N PRO A 152 -5.00 -4.15 10.22
CA PRO A 152 -5.61 -4.02 11.55
C PRO A 152 -6.50 -2.78 11.68
N TYR A 153 -6.31 -1.77 10.82
CA TYR A 153 -7.14 -0.58 10.81
C TYR A 153 -8.36 -0.75 9.88
N LEU A 154 -8.30 -1.67 8.91
CA LEU A 154 -9.39 -2.01 8.00
C LEU A 154 -10.23 -3.20 8.45
N THR A 155 -9.65 -4.14 9.21
CA THR A 155 -10.33 -5.32 9.73
C THR A 155 -11.30 -4.90 10.83
N ASN A 156 -12.54 -4.60 10.44
CA ASN A 156 -13.67 -4.87 11.34
C ASN A 156 -13.68 -6.38 11.53
N ASN A 157 -13.03 -6.85 12.60
CA ASN A 157 -12.98 -8.24 13.03
C ASN A 157 -14.28 -8.94 12.64
N ARG A 158 -14.19 -9.98 11.79
CA ARG A 158 -15.34 -10.63 11.15
C ARG A 158 -16.42 -10.91 12.20
N PHE A 159 -17.44 -10.06 12.27
CA PHE A 159 -18.60 -10.24 13.16
C PHE A 159 -19.42 -11.50 12.81
N ASN A 160 -18.94 -12.34 11.89
CA ASN A 160 -19.64 -13.48 11.33
C ASN A 160 -18.92 -14.83 11.46
N ASP A 161 -17.78 -14.90 12.18
CA ASP A 161 -17.11 -16.20 12.46
C ASP A 161 -17.66 -16.89 13.73
N SER A 162 -18.85 -16.48 14.19
CA SER A 162 -19.61 -17.17 15.24
C SER A 162 -20.98 -17.62 14.71
N SER A 163 -20.98 -18.66 13.88
CA SER A 163 -22.15 -19.51 13.63
C SER A 163 -21.74 -20.91 13.22
#